data_AF-A0A1G0R6Y8-F1
#
_entry.id   AF-A0A1G0R6Y8-F1
#
_cell.length_a   1.000
_cell.length_b   1.000
_cell.length_c   1.000
_cell.angle_alpha   90.00
_cell.angle_beta   90.00
_cell.angle_gamma   90.00
#
_symmetry.space_group_name_H-M   'P 1'
#
loop_
_entity.id
_entity.type
_entity.pdbx_description
1 polymer ?
#
loop_
_entity_poly.entity_id
_entity_poly.type
_entity_poly.pdbx_seq_one_letter_code
_entity_poly.pdbx_strand_id
1 'polypeptide(L)'
;MKKITDEILNKFVDEELSVEELNELKELIAQDEEALRLLKAHKFADRILHKLSVTPAPKNFTERVMDKIYLLMPAKPRKNHFFYGVIGTFILGIVGVFVYIFSLPASEPDSSSKTVSIINEAQEFIGKNVGRFSSFLSNDTILIVGSFLTFILLLGGYFMVSSHKSFKQNIDKFIH
;
A
#
# COMPACT_ATOMS: atom_id res chain seq x y z
N MET A 1 -48.86 -13.16 -1.33
CA MET A 1 -48.89 -11.69 -1.18
C MET A 1 -47.53 -11.26 -0.68
N LYS A 2 -46.80 -10.48 -1.49
CA LYS A 2 -45.46 -9.97 -1.16
C LYS A 2 -45.67 -8.87 -0.11
N LYS A 3 -45.31 -9.12 1.15
CA LYS A 3 -45.43 -8.10 2.21
C LYS A 3 -44.42 -7.00 1.92
N ILE A 4 -44.81 -5.75 2.08
CA ILE A 4 -43.87 -4.63 2.05
C ILE A 4 -42.91 -4.81 3.21
N THR A 5 -41.62 -4.86 2.90
CA THR A 5 -40.55 -4.87 3.91
C THR A 5 -40.24 -3.42 4.28
N ASP A 6 -40.00 -3.16 5.58
CA ASP A 6 -39.57 -1.84 6.09
C ASP A 6 -38.36 -1.27 5.35
N GLU A 7 -37.51 -2.15 4.79
CA GLU A 7 -36.36 -1.77 3.97
C GLU A 7 -36.75 -0.99 2.71
N ILE A 8 -37.82 -1.38 2.00
CA ILE A 8 -38.27 -0.67 0.78
C ILE A 8 -38.88 0.68 1.17
N LEU A 9 -39.55 0.77 2.32
CA LEU A 9 -40.11 2.02 2.82
C LEU A 9 -39.02 3.00 3.24
N ASN A 10 -37.96 2.53 3.91
CA ASN A 10 -36.82 3.35 4.30
C ASN A 10 -36.05 3.86 3.08
N LYS A 11 -35.72 2.98 2.13
CA LYS A 11 -35.09 3.39 0.86
C LYS A 11 -35.92 4.47 0.15
N PHE A 12 -37.25 4.45 0.29
CA PHE A 12 -38.12 5.46 -0.34
C PHE A 12 -38.10 6.80 0.37
N VAL A 13 -37.94 6.80 1.69
CA VAL A 13 -37.71 8.03 2.46
C VAL A 13 -36.33 8.61 2.16
N ASP A 14 -35.33 7.75 1.97
CA ASP A 14 -33.94 8.13 1.70
C ASP A 14 -33.65 8.46 0.21
N GLU A 15 -34.66 8.37 -0.67
CA GLU A 15 -34.55 8.57 -2.13
C GLU A 15 -33.62 7.57 -2.87
N GLU A 16 -33.45 6.37 -2.32
CA GLU A 16 -32.53 5.33 -2.81
C GLU A 16 -33.19 4.23 -3.66
N LEU A 17 -34.48 4.34 -4.01
CA LEU A 17 -35.15 3.30 -4.82
C LEU A 17 -34.72 3.33 -6.29
N SER A 18 -34.58 2.14 -6.86
CA SER A 18 -34.56 1.97 -8.32
C SER A 18 -35.93 2.27 -8.95
N VAL A 19 -35.93 2.52 -10.26
CA VAL A 19 -37.15 2.83 -11.02
C VAL A 19 -38.14 1.67 -10.99
N GLU A 20 -37.63 0.44 -11.03
CA GLU A 20 -38.40 -0.80 -10.95
C GLU A 20 -39.06 -0.95 -9.57
N GLU A 21 -38.30 -0.79 -8.48
CA GLU A 21 -38.82 -0.88 -7.12
C GLU A 21 -39.84 0.22 -6.83
N LEU A 22 -39.66 1.42 -7.41
CA LEU A 22 -40.57 2.55 -7.22
C LEU A 22 -41.92 2.30 -7.89
N ASN A 23 -41.93 1.60 -9.02
CA ASN A 23 -43.17 1.17 -9.67
C ASN A 23 -43.85 0.04 -8.88
N GLU A 24 -43.09 -0.95 -8.40
CA GLU A 24 -43.62 -1.99 -7.50
C GLU A 24 -44.25 -1.39 -6.24
N LEU A 25 -43.56 -0.42 -5.61
CA LEU A 25 -44.04 0.25 -4.41
C LEU A 25 -45.34 1.04 -4.67
N LYS A 26 -45.46 1.72 -5.81
CA LYS A 26 -46.68 2.44 -6.20
C LYS A 26 -47.86 1.50 -6.40
N GLU A 27 -47.65 0.36 -7.07
CA GLU A 27 -48.69 -0.64 -7.26
C GLU A 27 -49.13 -1.26 -5.93
N LEU A 28 -48.19 -1.55 -5.04
CA LEU A 28 -48.47 -2.11 -3.71
C LEU A 28 -49.21 -1.12 -2.80
N ILE A 29 -48.83 0.17 -2.81
CA ILE A 29 -49.53 1.22 -2.05
C ILE A 29 -50.96 1.45 -2.58
N ALA A 30 -51.19 1.24 -3.87
CA ALA A 30 -52.53 1.37 -4.46
C ALA A 30 -53.46 0.21 -4.07
N GLN A 31 -52.90 -0.96 -3.74
CA GLN A 31 -53.65 -2.17 -3.40
C GLN A 31 -53.78 -2.42 -1.89
N ASP A 32 -52.87 -1.86 -1.08
CA ASP A 32 -52.78 -2.10 0.36
C ASP A 32 -52.85 -0.78 1.17
N GLU A 33 -53.93 -0.62 1.92
CA GLU A 33 -54.17 0.56 2.76
C GLU A 33 -53.24 0.58 3.99
N GLU A 34 -52.81 -0.58 4.48
CA GLU A 34 -51.90 -0.69 5.62
C GLU A 34 -50.49 -0.21 5.24
N ALA A 35 -50.03 -0.58 4.05
CA ALA A 35 -48.81 -0.09 3.42
C ALA A 35 -48.78 1.44 3.28
N LEU A 36 -49.89 2.03 2.83
CA LEU A 36 -50.02 3.49 2.73
C LEU A 36 -49.92 4.17 4.10
N ARG A 37 -50.52 3.58 5.14
CA ARG A 37 -50.47 4.09 6.51
C ARG A 37 -49.04 4.06 7.06
N LEU A 38 -48.32 2.96 6.86
CA LEU A 38 -46.91 2.81 7.23
C LEU A 38 -46.05 3.87 6.53
N LEU A 39 -46.19 4.03 5.22
CA LEU A 39 -45.43 5.04 4.48
C LEU A 39 -45.66 6.46 5.01
N LYS A 40 -46.91 6.82 5.31
CA LYS A 40 -47.24 8.12 5.90
C LYS A 40 -46.59 8.30 7.27
N ALA A 41 -46.53 7.25 8.09
CA ALA A 41 -45.87 7.29 9.38
C ALA A 41 -44.36 7.52 9.25
N HIS A 42 -43.69 6.82 8.32
CA HIS A 42 -42.26 7.02 8.03
C HIS A 42 -41.95 8.44 7.56
N LYS A 43 -42.73 8.96 6.60
CA LYS A 43 -42.58 10.36 6.13
C LYS A 43 -42.85 11.39 7.22
N PHE A 44 -43.79 11.09 8.13
CA PHE A 44 -44.07 11.96 9.25
C PHE A 44 -42.91 11.97 10.24
N ALA A 45 -42.38 10.79 10.60
CA ALA A 45 -41.23 10.67 11.48
C ALA A 45 -40.01 11.40 10.93
N ASP A 46 -39.67 11.17 9.66
CA ASP A 46 -38.56 11.86 8.97
C ASP A 46 -38.71 13.40 9.02
N ARG A 47 -39.90 13.91 8.71
CA ARG A 47 -40.19 15.35 8.78
C ARG A 47 -40.04 15.91 10.20
N ILE A 48 -40.40 15.15 11.23
CA ILE A 48 -40.24 15.58 12.62
C ILE A 48 -38.77 15.56 13.03
N LEU A 49 -38.03 14.52 12.64
CA LEU A 49 -36.60 14.40 12.92
C LEU A 49 -35.79 15.52 12.26
N HIS A 50 -36.10 15.88 11.01
CA HIS A 50 -35.50 17.03 10.32
C HIS A 50 -35.81 18.38 10.96
N LYS A 51 -36.90 18.49 11.71
CA LYS A 51 -37.28 19.70 12.45
C LYS A 51 -36.68 19.76 13.85
N LEU A 52 -36.05 18.70 14.33
CA LEU A 52 -35.36 18.74 15.61
C LEU A 52 -34.23 19.75 15.52
N SER A 53 -34.23 20.69 16.46
CA SER A 53 -33.17 21.69 16.54
C SER A 53 -31.84 21.01 16.77
N VAL A 54 -30.92 21.16 15.83
CA VAL A 54 -29.54 20.71 16.01
C VAL A 54 -28.92 21.56 17.11
N THR A 55 -28.62 20.96 18.26
CA THR A 55 -27.87 21.63 19.30
C THR A 55 -26.47 21.93 18.77
N PRO A 56 -26.01 23.18 18.80
CA PRO A 56 -24.69 23.52 18.32
C PRO A 56 -23.65 22.76 19.15
N ALA A 57 -22.59 22.29 18.48
CA ALA A 57 -21.48 21.66 19.16
C ALA A 57 -20.91 22.60 20.24
N PRO A 58 -20.43 22.05 21.38
CA PRO A 58 -19.82 22.85 22.41
C PRO A 58 -18.61 23.62 21.84
N LYS A 59 -18.32 24.79 22.41
CA LYS A 59 -17.17 25.61 22.02
C LYS A 59 -15.90 24.76 22.03
N ASN A 60 -15.07 24.92 21.00
CA ASN A 60 -13.79 24.23 20.82
C ASN A 60 -13.89 22.72 20.62
N PHE A 61 -15.05 22.19 20.21
CA PHE A 61 -15.19 20.77 19.85
C PHE A 61 -14.17 20.35 18.77
N THR A 62 -14.09 21.12 17.68
CA THR A 62 -13.15 20.84 16.58
C THR A 62 -11.70 20.87 17.05
N GLU A 63 -11.32 21.85 17.85
CA GLU A 63 -9.97 21.97 18.40
C GLU A 63 -9.60 20.74 19.24
N ARG A 64 -10.49 20.32 20.16
CA ARG A 64 -10.29 19.12 20.99
C ARG A 64 -10.18 17.83 20.17
N VAL A 65 -10.94 17.71 19.09
CA VAL A 65 -10.88 16.55 18.19
C VAL A 65 -9.57 16.57 17.42
N MET A 66 -9.19 17.70 16.86
CA MET A 66 -7.94 17.86 16.11
C MET A 66 -6.72 17.64 17.00
N ASP A 67 -6.72 18.12 18.24
CA ASP A 67 -5.64 17.86 19.20
C ASP A 67 -5.43 16.36 19.44
N LYS A 68 -6.52 15.59 19.58
CA LYS A 68 -6.44 14.13 19.71
C LYS A 68 -5.90 13.46 18.45
N ILE A 69 -6.29 13.96 17.27
CA ILE A 69 -5.78 13.44 15.99
C ILE A 69 -4.28 13.74 15.85
N TYR A 70 -3.85 14.95 16.18
CA TYR A 70 -2.45 15.35 16.12
C TYR A 70 -1.56 14.61 17.13
N LEU A 71 -2.08 14.27 18.31
CA LEU A 71 -1.36 13.42 19.27
C LEU A 71 -1.08 12.02 18.74
N LEU A 72 -1.95 11.49 17.86
CA LEU A 72 -1.76 10.20 17.20
C LEU A 72 -0.83 10.29 15.99
N MET A 73 -0.63 11.49 15.43
CA MET A 73 0.33 11.69 14.36
C MET A 73 1.75 11.77 14.92
N PRO A 74 2.71 11.01 14.37
CA PRO A 74 4.09 11.10 14.80
C PRO A 74 4.61 12.52 14.51
N ALA A 75 4.90 13.29 15.57
CA ALA A 75 5.37 14.68 15.55
C ALA A 75 6.68 14.90 14.74
N LYS A 76 7.34 13.83 14.33
CA LYS A 76 8.53 13.87 13.49
C LYS A 76 8.47 12.70 12.51
N PRO A 77 8.71 12.92 11.20
CA PRO A 77 8.97 11.80 10.32
C PRO A 77 10.11 11.00 10.94
N ARG A 78 9.88 9.72 11.23
CA ARG A 78 10.91 8.83 11.76
C ARG A 78 12.08 8.90 10.80
N LYS A 79 13.18 9.58 11.20
CA LYS A 79 14.40 9.67 10.40
C LYS A 79 14.83 8.24 10.12
N ASN A 80 14.68 7.81 8.87
CA ASN A 80 14.89 6.44 8.48
C ASN A 80 16.40 6.23 8.29
N HIS A 81 17.13 6.15 9.41
CA HIS A 81 18.59 5.93 9.42
C HIS A 81 18.97 4.63 8.70
N PHE A 82 18.03 3.68 8.60
CA PHE A 82 18.16 2.49 7.76
C PHE A 82 18.32 2.82 6.28
N PHE A 83 17.54 3.76 5.74
CA PHE A 83 17.64 4.16 4.33
C PHE A 83 19.01 4.79 4.03
N TYR A 84 19.48 5.68 4.91
CA TYR A 84 20.83 6.26 4.78
C TYR A 84 21.93 5.19 4.88
N GLY A 85 21.77 4.19 5.76
CA GLY A 85 22.69 3.06 5.85
C GLY A 85 22.73 2.22 4.57
N VAL A 86 21.56 1.82 4.05
CA VAL A 86 21.46 1.02 2.81
C VAL A 86 22.02 1.81 1.62
N ILE A 87 21.59 3.06 1.42
CA ILE A 87 22.10 3.89 0.32
C ILE A 87 23.63 4.10 0.43
N GLY A 88 24.13 4.31 1.66
CA GLY A 88 25.55 4.48 1.93
C GLY A 88 26.36 3.25 1.55
N THR A 89 25.88 2.05 1.90
CA THR A 89 26.54 0.78 1.52
C THR A 89 26.54 0.55 0.01
N PHE A 90 25.46 0.92 -0.70
CA PHE A 90 25.42 0.83 -2.17
C PHE A 90 26.40 1.80 -2.84
N ILE A 91 26.46 3.05 -2.39
CA ILE A 91 27.39 4.05 -2.94
C ILE A 91 28.85 3.61 -2.71
N LEU A 92 29.18 3.15 -1.50
CA LEU A 92 30.50 2.61 -1.19
C LEU A 92 30.84 1.38 -2.04
N GLY A 93 29.89 0.48 -2.24
CA GLY A 93 30.06 -0.70 -3.09
C GLY A 93 30.34 -0.33 -4.55
N ILE A 94 29.58 0.62 -5.11
CA ILE A 94 29.77 1.12 -6.47
C ILE A 94 31.16 1.75 -6.63
N VAL A 95 31.56 2.64 -5.70
CA VAL A 95 32.88 3.28 -5.72
C VAL A 95 33.99 2.23 -5.63
N GLY A 96 33.86 1.22 -4.76
CA GLY A 96 34.82 0.13 -4.64
C GLY A 96 35.00 -0.66 -5.94
N VAL A 97 33.91 -0.95 -6.65
CA VAL A 97 33.95 -1.62 -7.95
C VAL A 97 34.64 -0.75 -9.01
N PHE A 98 34.33 0.55 -9.07
CA PHE A 98 34.98 1.46 -10.02
C PHE A 98 36.49 1.59 -9.77
N VAL A 99 36.92 1.73 -8.52
CA VAL A 99 38.34 1.76 -8.16
C VAL A 99 39.04 0.47 -8.55
N TYR A 100 38.39 -0.68 -8.32
CA TYR A 100 38.91 -1.97 -8.71
C TYR A 100 39.07 -2.10 -10.23
N ILE A 101 38.05 -1.71 -11.01
CA ILE A 101 38.10 -1.74 -12.48
C ILE A 101 39.20 -0.82 -13.02
N PHE A 102 39.34 0.39 -12.47
CA PHE A 102 40.39 1.33 -12.87
C PHE A 102 41.80 0.88 -12.47
N SER A 103 41.93 -0.02 -11.50
CA SER A 103 43.23 -0.55 -11.07
C SER A 103 43.69 -1.74 -11.93
N LEU A 104 42.86 -2.24 -12.85
CA LEU A 104 43.27 -3.27 -13.80
C LEU A 104 44.01 -2.64 -14.99
N PRO A 105 45.17 -3.17 -15.41
CA PRO A 105 45.90 -2.65 -16.57
C PRO A 105 45.06 -2.83 -17.84
N ALA A 106 44.89 -1.72 -18.57
CA ALA A 106 44.08 -1.65 -19.79
C ALA A 106 44.63 -2.59 -20.87
N SER A 107 43.81 -3.57 -21.29
CA SER A 107 44.04 -4.32 -22.53
C SER A 107 43.18 -3.69 -23.63
N GLU A 108 43.79 -3.41 -24.77
CA GLU A 108 43.21 -2.63 -25.89
C GLU A 108 41.89 -3.22 -26.43
N PRO A 109 40.94 -2.38 -26.88
CA PRO A 109 39.66 -2.84 -27.40
C PRO A 109 39.72 -3.02 -28.92
N ASP A 110 39.47 -4.24 -29.40
CA ASP A 110 39.30 -4.49 -30.82
C ASP A 110 37.82 -4.35 -31.22
N SER A 111 37.59 -3.55 -32.24
CA SER A 111 36.28 -3.10 -32.71
C SER A 111 35.72 -4.04 -33.78
N SER A 112 34.54 -4.64 -33.58
CA SER A 112 33.62 -4.90 -34.70
C SER A 112 32.19 -5.19 -34.23
N SER A 113 31.25 -4.63 -35.00
CA SER A 113 29.80 -4.70 -34.81
C SER A 113 29.23 -6.08 -35.18
N LYS A 114 28.19 -6.53 -34.47
CA LYS A 114 26.98 -7.18 -35.04
C LYS A 114 25.92 -7.53 -33.99
N THR A 115 24.77 -6.90 -34.14
CA THR A 115 23.55 -6.92 -33.30
C THR A 115 22.79 -8.28 -33.29
N VAL A 116 23.47 -9.42 -33.26
CA VAL A 116 22.84 -10.76 -33.06
C VAL A 116 23.48 -11.53 -31.89
N SER A 117 24.28 -10.84 -31.07
CA SER A 117 25.11 -11.43 -30.03
C SER A 117 24.84 -10.75 -28.69
N ILE A 118 23.72 -11.05 -28.03
CA ILE A 118 23.59 -10.73 -26.59
C ILE A 118 23.55 -12.03 -25.81
N ILE A 119 22.89 -13.06 -26.34
CA ILE A 119 22.87 -14.38 -25.69
C ILE A 119 24.21 -15.10 -25.90
N ASN A 120 24.78 -15.06 -27.10
CA ASN A 120 26.08 -15.69 -27.37
C ASN A 120 27.24 -14.87 -26.78
N GLU A 121 27.17 -13.55 -26.79
CA GLU A 121 28.12 -12.69 -26.08
C GLU A 121 27.97 -12.79 -24.57
N ALA A 122 26.76 -12.91 -24.02
CA ALA A 122 26.58 -13.21 -22.60
C ALA A 122 27.11 -14.61 -22.27
N GLN A 123 26.92 -15.60 -23.13
CA GLN A 123 27.41 -16.95 -22.89
C GLN A 123 28.94 -17.06 -23.06
N GLU A 124 29.55 -16.27 -23.93
CA GLU A 124 31.00 -16.18 -24.08
C GLU A 124 31.62 -15.26 -23.01
N PHE A 125 30.94 -14.20 -22.59
CA PHE A 125 31.32 -13.34 -21.46
C PHE A 125 31.19 -14.10 -20.14
N ILE A 126 30.10 -14.85 -19.94
CA ILE A 126 29.94 -15.77 -18.81
C ILE A 126 30.96 -16.89 -18.96
N GLY A 127 31.18 -17.51 -20.12
CA GLY A 127 32.18 -18.58 -20.28
C GLY A 127 33.62 -18.13 -19.99
N LYS A 128 34.05 -16.99 -20.55
CA LYS A 128 35.39 -16.41 -20.33
C LYS A 128 35.54 -15.81 -18.93
N ASN A 129 34.48 -15.20 -18.39
CA ASN A 129 34.54 -14.59 -17.06
C ASN A 129 34.10 -15.53 -15.94
N VAL A 130 33.52 -16.71 -16.18
CA VAL A 130 33.21 -17.72 -15.14
C VAL A 130 34.48 -18.27 -14.56
N GLY A 131 35.53 -18.48 -15.36
CA GLY A 131 36.86 -18.82 -14.84
C GLY A 131 37.49 -17.69 -14.03
N ARG A 132 37.14 -16.44 -14.32
CA ARG A 132 37.56 -15.25 -13.55
C ARG A 132 36.67 -15.00 -12.33
N PHE A 133 35.39 -15.37 -12.39
CA PHE A 133 34.40 -15.28 -11.31
C PHE A 133 34.63 -16.38 -10.30
N SER A 134 34.99 -17.59 -10.76
CA SER A 134 35.39 -18.70 -9.91
C SER A 134 36.70 -18.37 -9.20
N SER A 135 37.70 -17.80 -9.89
CA SER A 135 38.93 -17.36 -9.23
C SER A 135 38.74 -16.12 -8.33
N PHE A 136 37.78 -15.24 -8.66
CA PHE A 136 37.32 -14.17 -7.77
C PHE A 136 36.65 -14.71 -6.50
N LEU A 137 35.75 -15.68 -6.64
CA LEU A 137 35.05 -16.34 -5.53
C LEU A 137 35.93 -17.34 -4.78
N SER A 138 37.09 -17.73 -5.34
CA SER A 138 38.06 -18.59 -4.66
C SER A 138 39.03 -17.79 -3.79
N ASN A 139 39.03 -16.46 -3.88
CA ASN A 139 39.85 -15.62 -3.02
C ASN A 139 39.14 -15.47 -1.66
N ASP A 140 39.76 -15.97 -0.60
CA ASP A 140 39.24 -15.92 0.77
C ASP A 140 38.77 -14.52 1.18
N THR A 141 39.46 -13.47 0.72
CA THR A 141 39.08 -12.07 1.03
C THR A 141 37.74 -11.69 0.39
N ILE A 142 37.51 -12.13 -0.84
CA ILE A 142 36.29 -11.82 -1.60
C ILE A 142 35.12 -12.66 -1.10
N LEU A 143 35.39 -13.91 -0.70
CA LEU A 143 34.43 -14.75 0.01
C LEU A 143 33.97 -14.12 1.32
N ILE A 144 34.89 -13.57 2.10
CA ILE A 144 34.57 -12.85 3.35
C ILE A 144 33.71 -11.61 3.07
N VAL A 145 34.09 -10.79 2.08
CA VAL A 145 33.32 -9.60 1.69
C VAL A 145 31.93 -9.97 1.15
N GLY A 146 31.84 -11.02 0.33
CA GLY A 146 30.57 -11.53 -0.20
C GLY A 146 29.66 -12.14 0.88
N SER A 147 30.25 -12.84 1.86
CA SER A 147 29.54 -13.35 3.03
C SER A 147 28.99 -12.20 3.89
N PHE A 148 29.77 -11.14 4.09
CA PHE A 148 29.31 -9.97 4.84
C PHE A 148 28.19 -9.22 4.11
N LEU A 149 28.29 -9.06 2.80
CA LEU A 149 27.27 -8.43 1.98
C LEU A 149 25.97 -9.24 1.97
N THR A 150 26.05 -10.56 1.81
CA THR A 150 24.88 -11.45 1.86
C THR A 150 24.24 -11.49 3.25
N PHE A 151 25.04 -11.40 4.32
CA PHE A 151 24.54 -11.27 5.68
C PHE A 151 23.76 -9.96 5.88
N ILE A 152 24.28 -8.83 5.39
CA ILE A 152 23.56 -7.53 5.41
C ILE A 152 22.25 -7.64 4.63
N LEU A 153 22.27 -8.31 3.48
CA LEU A 153 21.09 -8.47 2.62
C LEU A 153 20.01 -9.32 3.29
N LEU A 154 20.41 -10.41 3.96
CA LEU A 154 19.52 -11.23 4.79
C LEU A 154 18.95 -10.44 5.98
N LEU A 155 19.79 -9.64 6.66
CA LEU A 155 19.33 -8.77 7.75
C LEU A 155 18.30 -7.76 7.24
N GLY A 156 18.57 -7.12 6.10
CA GLY A 156 17.68 -6.18 5.45
C GLY A 156 16.35 -6.81 5.06
N GLY A 157 16.38 -8.00 4.45
CA GLY A 157 15.20 -8.79 4.12
C GLY A 157 14.37 -9.16 5.36
N TYR A 158 15.02 -9.60 6.43
CA TYR A 158 14.37 -9.89 7.71
C TYR A 158 13.66 -8.65 8.28
N PHE A 159 14.33 -7.50 8.31
CA PHE A 159 13.72 -6.24 8.77
C PHE A 159 12.56 -5.80 7.88
N MET A 160 12.65 -5.99 6.56
CA MET A 160 11.57 -5.67 5.64
C MET A 160 10.31 -6.52 5.91
N VAL A 161 10.47 -7.82 6.08
CA VAL A 161 9.36 -8.74 6.45
C VAL A 161 8.79 -8.39 7.82
N SER A 162 9.66 -8.13 8.81
CA SER A 162 9.24 -7.73 10.16
C SER A 162 8.46 -6.41 10.17
N SER A 163 8.93 -5.42 9.40
CA SER A 163 8.27 -4.13 9.25
C SER A 163 6.90 -4.29 8.59
N HIS A 164 6.79 -5.13 7.55
CA HIS A 164 5.52 -5.41 6.90
C HIS A 164 4.53 -6.10 7.84
N LYS A 165 5.01 -7.09 8.63
CA LYS A 165 4.19 -7.80 9.63
C LYS A 165 3.70 -6.85 10.73
N SER A 166 4.58 -5.99 11.24
CA SER A 166 4.25 -4.99 12.27
C SER A 166 3.26 -3.95 11.76
N PHE A 167 3.41 -3.51 10.50
CA PHE A 167 2.47 -2.61 9.85
C PHE A 167 1.08 -3.24 9.72
N LYS A 168 0.99 -4.50 9.27
CA LYS A 168 -0.27 -5.24 9.19
C LYS A 168 -0.95 -5.37 10.56
N GLN A 169 -0.21 -5.76 11.59
CA GLN A 169 -0.73 -5.88 12.95
C GLN A 169 -1.24 -4.56 13.52
N ASN A 170 -0.61 -3.43 13.15
CA ASN A 170 -1.09 -2.12 13.58
C ASN A 170 -2.38 -1.71 12.86
N ILE A 171 -2.56 -2.08 11.58
CA ILE A 171 -3.80 -1.83 10.85
C ILE A 171 -4.95 -2.67 11.41
N ASP A 172 -4.71 -3.96 11.68
CA ASP A 172 -5.74 -4.87 12.20
C ASP A 172 -6.27 -4.40 13.58
N LYS A 173 -5.45 -3.70 14.37
CA LYS A 173 -5.85 -3.11 15.67
C LYS A 173 -6.78 -1.90 15.56
N PHE A 174 -6.87 -1.25 14.39
CA PHE A 174 -7.78 -0.12 14.18
C PHE A 174 -9.10 -0.54 13.51
N ILE A 175 -9.19 -1.78 13.03
CA ILE A 175 -10.36 -2.33 12.33
C ILE A 175 -11.29 -3.13 13.28
N HIS A 176 -10.83 -3.44 14.50
CA HIS A 176 -11.63 -4.00 15.60
C HIS A 176 -11.72 -3.03 16.77
#